data_AF-A0A2V8K8T4-F1
#
_entry.id   AF-A0A2V8K8T4-F1
#
_cell.length_a   1.000
_cell.length_b   1.000
_cell.length_c   1.000
_cell.angle_alpha   90.00
_cell.angle_beta   90.00
_cell.angle_gamma   90.00
#
_symmetry.space_group_name_H-M   'P 1'
#
loop_
_entity.id
_entity.type
_entity.pdbx_description
1 polymer ?
#
loop_
_entity_poly.entity_id
_entity_poly.type
_entity_poly.pdbx_seq_one_letter_code
_entity_poly.pdbx_strand_id
1 'polypeptide(L)'
;MKKTLALIAIVAGCSISLPAQWPKYLESGAPRDAQGRVLMDGPTQHTADGRPDLTGDWMRADRDPPPPQLAGLTNRGAAGVAVERQTSPFPPDPKSPPLPTFWDIGANLPGGLPLTAWAAELKKNRMGTSSKDNPDANCLPMGITQFHMQPQPRKIIQTPALIAILYEANYGLRYIYTDGRSLPPQGEPTPWWYGYSAGRWEGDTLVVETNNLRGAESGPYDGWLDVNGSPYSNEARFIERFRRPIFGKLEIDVTVDDPKSYTKPFTVRINQRLQADEEPMEFICNENQQFRRRIKVD
;
A
#
# COMPACT_ATOMS: atom_id res chain seq x y z
N MET A 1 46.22 41.49 -2.70
CA MET A 1 44.79 41.33 -3.04
C MET A 1 44.30 39.99 -2.49
N LYS A 2 43.78 40.04 -1.26
CA LYS A 2 43.25 38.93 -0.48
C LYS A 2 41.72 39.11 -0.50
N LYS A 3 40.96 38.32 -1.27
CA LYS A 3 39.47 38.23 -1.15
C LYS A 3 38.75 37.22 -2.06
N THR A 4 39.41 36.20 -2.63
CA THR A 4 38.72 35.27 -3.56
C THR A 4 38.90 33.78 -3.26
N LEU A 5 39.28 33.41 -2.03
CA LEU A 5 39.48 32.00 -1.64
C LEU A 5 38.63 31.53 -0.44
N ALA A 6 37.64 32.32 -0.01
CA ALA A 6 36.85 32.02 1.19
C ALA A 6 35.41 31.55 0.91
N LEU A 7 35.05 31.20 -0.34
CA LEU A 7 33.68 30.78 -0.70
C LEU A 7 33.59 29.41 -1.38
N ILE A 8 34.57 28.53 -1.15
CA ILE A 8 34.53 27.13 -1.63
C ILE A 8 34.59 26.12 -0.46
N ALA A 9 34.78 26.59 0.79
CA ALA A 9 34.91 25.72 1.97
C ALA A 9 33.64 25.63 2.86
N ILE A 10 32.51 26.24 2.48
CA ILE A 10 31.25 26.23 3.28
C ILE A 10 30.05 25.70 2.48
N VAL A 11 30.28 24.76 1.56
CA VAL A 11 29.20 23.94 0.97
C VAL A 11 29.43 22.44 1.15
N ALA A 12 30.55 22.04 1.75
CA ALA A 12 30.85 20.65 2.10
C ALA A 12 30.35 20.22 3.50
N GLY A 13 29.58 21.08 4.19
CA GLY A 13 29.21 20.88 5.61
C GLY A 13 27.73 20.62 5.91
N CYS A 14 26.84 20.65 4.92
CA CYS A 14 25.41 20.36 5.13
C CYS A 14 24.84 19.36 4.12
N SER A 15 25.68 18.44 3.65
CA SER A 15 25.16 17.12 3.26
C SER A 15 24.80 16.41 4.55
N ILE A 16 23.65 16.78 5.13
CA ILE A 16 22.97 15.91 6.08
C ILE A 16 22.55 14.73 5.21
N SER A 17 23.43 13.74 5.07
CA SER A 17 23.01 12.39 4.77
C SER A 17 21.97 12.11 5.84
N LEU A 18 20.69 12.24 5.51
CA LEU A 18 19.63 11.80 6.40
C LEU A 18 19.98 10.33 6.67
N PRO A 19 20.36 9.93 7.90
CA PRO A 19 20.31 8.50 8.24
C PRO A 19 18.96 7.95 7.76
N ALA A 20 18.96 6.73 7.25
CA ALA A 20 17.75 6.02 6.82
C ALA A 20 16.59 6.38 7.76
N GLN A 21 15.48 6.88 7.21
CA GLN A 21 14.50 7.61 8.03
C GLN A 21 13.98 6.74 9.19
N TRP A 22 13.91 5.44 9.00
CA TRP A 22 13.42 4.49 10.00
C TRP A 22 14.48 4.11 11.03
N PRO A 23 14.14 4.17 12.34
CA PRO A 23 15.01 3.62 13.36
C PRO A 23 15.18 2.12 13.14
N LYS A 24 16.40 1.63 13.42
CA LYS A 24 16.70 0.21 13.35
C LYS A 24 16.30 -0.46 14.65
N TYR A 25 15.51 -1.52 14.56
CA TYR A 25 15.08 -2.32 15.71
C TYR A 25 15.32 -3.79 15.41
N LEU A 26 16.23 -4.45 16.13
CA LEU A 26 16.53 -5.86 15.85
C LEU A 26 15.32 -6.74 16.20
N GLU A 27 14.70 -7.34 15.18
CA GLU A 27 13.53 -8.19 15.37
C GLU A 27 13.95 -9.52 16.03
N SER A 28 13.34 -9.81 17.18
CA SER A 28 13.57 -11.05 17.92
C SER A 28 12.94 -12.24 17.20
N GLY A 29 13.73 -13.28 16.92
CA GLY A 29 13.26 -14.51 16.30
C GLY A 29 13.38 -14.57 14.78
N ALA A 30 13.71 -13.45 14.09
CA ALA A 30 13.98 -13.46 12.66
C ALA A 30 15.10 -14.46 12.32
N PRO A 31 14.94 -15.31 11.30
CA PRO A 31 15.97 -16.27 10.90
C PRO A 31 17.19 -15.51 10.38
N ARG A 32 18.39 -15.87 10.84
CA ARG A 32 19.63 -15.18 10.48
C ARG A 32 20.73 -16.15 10.08
N ASP A 33 21.60 -15.71 9.18
CA ASP A 33 22.83 -16.42 8.84
C ASP A 33 23.95 -16.24 9.88
N ALA A 34 25.09 -16.87 9.64
CA ALA A 34 26.27 -16.77 10.51
C ALA A 34 26.85 -15.34 10.61
N GLN A 35 26.45 -14.43 9.71
CA GLN A 35 26.84 -13.03 9.70
C GLN A 35 25.78 -12.12 10.35
N GLY A 36 24.69 -12.69 10.89
CA GLY A 36 23.60 -11.94 11.52
C GLY A 36 22.63 -11.28 10.55
N ARG A 37 22.72 -11.58 9.24
CA ARG A 37 21.80 -11.04 8.23
C ARG A 37 20.52 -11.85 8.21
N VAL A 38 19.39 -11.17 8.04
CA VAL A 38 18.06 -11.79 7.96
C VAL A 38 17.95 -12.66 6.71
N LEU A 39 17.52 -13.90 6.89
CA LEU A 39 17.25 -14.88 5.84
C LEU A 39 15.83 -14.68 5.31
N MET A 40 15.69 -13.83 4.30
CA MET A 40 14.39 -13.46 3.71
C MET A 40 13.69 -14.63 2.99
N ASP A 41 14.44 -15.65 2.60
CA ASP A 41 13.99 -16.91 2.00
C ASP A 41 13.80 -18.03 3.03
N GLY A 42 13.96 -17.74 4.32
CA GLY A 42 13.72 -18.67 5.41
C GLY A 42 12.25 -19.12 5.52
N PRO A 43 11.98 -20.13 6.37
CA PRO A 43 10.62 -20.63 6.58
C PRO A 43 9.72 -19.57 7.20
N THR A 44 8.43 -19.64 6.88
CA THR A 44 7.40 -18.83 7.52
C THR A 44 7.34 -19.12 9.02
N GLN A 45 7.29 -18.04 9.81
CA GLN A 45 7.06 -18.13 11.25
C GLN A 45 5.59 -18.35 11.55
N HIS A 46 5.32 -18.95 12.70
CA HIS A 46 3.96 -19.24 13.14
C HIS A 46 3.73 -18.67 14.54
N THR A 47 2.52 -18.21 14.79
CA THR A 47 2.04 -17.80 16.10
C THR A 47 1.89 -19.00 17.04
N ALA A 48 1.65 -18.74 18.33
CA ALA A 48 1.52 -19.79 19.34
C ALA A 48 0.37 -20.79 19.06
N ASP A 49 -0.66 -20.39 18.32
CA ASP A 49 -1.77 -21.23 17.86
C ASP A 49 -1.49 -21.92 16.51
N GLY A 50 -0.26 -21.84 16.00
CA GLY A 50 0.20 -22.55 14.81
C GLY A 50 -0.24 -21.94 13.49
N ARG A 51 -0.79 -20.72 13.48
CA ARG A 51 -1.10 -19.99 12.24
C ARG A 51 0.14 -19.29 11.72
N PRO A 52 0.29 -19.07 10.40
CA PRO A 52 1.31 -18.17 9.89
C PRO A 52 1.24 -16.82 10.60
N ASP A 53 2.39 -16.36 11.10
CA ASP A 53 2.50 -15.05 11.69
C ASP A 53 2.62 -14.02 10.56
N LEU A 54 1.70 -13.07 10.48
CA LEU A 54 1.72 -11.98 9.52
C LEU A 54 2.32 -10.70 10.12
N THR A 55 2.68 -10.70 11.41
CA THR A 55 3.27 -9.57 12.11
C THR A 55 4.56 -9.12 11.42
N GLY A 56 4.73 -7.81 11.32
CA GLY A 56 5.92 -7.19 10.76
C GLY A 56 5.61 -5.97 9.92
N ASP A 57 6.66 -5.35 9.42
CA ASP A 57 6.59 -4.17 8.57
C ASP A 57 6.75 -4.57 7.11
N TRP A 58 5.75 -4.26 6.30
CA TRP A 58 5.63 -4.77 4.95
C TRP A 58 5.65 -3.62 3.94
N MET A 59 6.37 -3.81 2.84
CA MET A 59 6.41 -2.86 1.72
C MET A 59 6.06 -3.54 0.40
N ARG A 60 5.40 -2.83 -0.51
CA ARG A 60 5.10 -3.36 -1.85
C ARG A 60 6.38 -3.80 -2.55
N ALA A 61 6.36 -5.01 -3.10
CA ALA A 61 7.47 -5.59 -3.85
C ALA A 61 7.30 -5.44 -5.38
N ASP A 62 6.06 -5.40 -5.88
CA ASP A 62 5.76 -5.39 -7.31
C ASP A 62 5.76 -3.98 -7.89
N ARG A 63 6.86 -3.23 -7.73
CA ARG A 63 6.93 -1.85 -8.23
C ARG A 63 7.23 -1.81 -9.73
N ASP A 64 6.47 -0.99 -10.43
CA ASP A 64 6.75 -0.60 -11.80
C ASP A 64 7.99 0.29 -11.86
N PRO A 65 8.78 0.26 -12.95
CA PRO A 65 9.73 1.33 -13.20
C PRO A 65 8.99 2.67 -13.26
N PRO A 66 9.54 3.75 -12.68
CA PRO A 66 8.87 5.05 -12.70
C PRO A 66 8.59 5.49 -14.14
N PRO A 67 7.45 6.16 -14.42
CA PRO A 67 7.16 6.70 -15.74
C PRO A 67 8.33 7.56 -16.25
N PRO A 68 8.62 7.58 -17.57
CA PRO A 68 9.78 8.30 -18.10
C PRO A 68 9.87 9.78 -17.68
N GLN A 69 8.71 10.43 -17.50
CA GLN A 69 8.61 11.82 -17.04
C GLN A 69 9.05 12.01 -15.57
N LEU A 70 8.91 10.96 -14.75
CA LEU A 70 9.31 10.90 -13.34
C LEU A 70 10.64 10.16 -13.14
N ALA A 71 11.14 9.45 -14.15
CA ALA A 71 12.44 8.78 -14.11
C ALA A 71 13.59 9.76 -13.86
N GLY A 72 13.44 11.03 -14.23
CA GLY A 72 14.39 12.09 -13.90
C GLY A 72 14.41 12.53 -12.43
N LEU A 73 13.33 12.31 -11.67
CA LEU A 73 13.27 12.57 -10.23
C LEU A 73 13.93 11.44 -9.42
N THR A 74 13.92 10.21 -9.96
CA THR A 74 14.60 9.06 -9.34
C THR A 74 16.05 8.91 -9.80
N ASN A 75 16.41 9.41 -10.99
CA ASN A 75 17.76 9.28 -11.57
C ASN A 75 18.61 10.57 -11.56
N ARG A 76 18.10 11.75 -11.17
CA ARG A 76 18.96 12.95 -11.05
C ARG A 76 19.43 13.13 -9.62
N GLY A 77 20.67 12.71 -9.39
CA GLY A 77 21.52 13.14 -8.29
C GLY A 77 21.79 14.64 -8.32
N ALA A 78 20.79 15.44 -7.97
CA ALA A 78 20.98 16.71 -7.29
C ALA A 78 20.70 16.44 -5.81
N ALA A 79 21.76 16.15 -5.05
CA ALA A 79 21.74 15.79 -3.62
C ALA A 79 21.12 14.43 -3.23
N GLY A 80 20.99 13.47 -4.16
CA GLY A 80 21.02 12.04 -3.83
C GLY A 80 20.04 11.53 -2.77
N VAL A 81 18.86 12.12 -2.62
CA VAL A 81 17.81 11.55 -1.77
C VAL A 81 17.09 10.49 -2.59
N ALA A 82 17.43 9.22 -2.36
CA ALA A 82 16.53 8.14 -2.70
C ALA A 82 15.25 8.37 -1.87
N VAL A 83 14.20 8.90 -2.51
CA VAL A 83 12.92 9.18 -1.84
C VAL A 83 12.34 7.88 -1.25
N GLU A 84 12.68 6.73 -1.84
CA GLU A 84 12.23 5.42 -1.41
C GLU A 84 13.29 4.34 -1.68
N ARG A 85 13.40 3.33 -0.81
CA ARG A 85 14.28 2.17 -1.00
C ARG A 85 13.71 1.24 -2.08
N GLN A 86 14.53 0.90 -3.08
CA GLN A 86 14.15 -0.11 -4.07
C GLN A 86 14.27 -1.51 -3.45
N THR A 87 13.18 -2.27 -3.51
CA THR A 87 13.15 -3.70 -3.18
C THR A 87 13.20 -4.49 -4.48
N SER A 88 13.98 -5.58 -4.54
CA SER A 88 13.98 -6.44 -5.73
C SER A 88 12.59 -7.07 -5.92
N PRO A 89 12.03 -7.09 -7.14
CA PRO A 89 10.75 -7.76 -7.40
C PRO A 89 10.89 -9.27 -7.15
N PHE A 90 9.79 -9.92 -6.77
CA PHE A 90 9.75 -11.38 -6.71
C PHE A 90 9.67 -11.96 -8.13
N PRO A 91 10.18 -13.18 -8.36
CA PRO A 91 9.99 -13.86 -9.63
C PRO A 91 8.50 -13.97 -9.98
N PRO A 92 8.10 -13.71 -11.24
CA PRO A 92 6.71 -13.88 -11.66
C PRO A 92 6.23 -15.32 -11.46
N ASP A 93 5.04 -15.49 -10.90
CA ASP A 93 4.35 -16.78 -10.83
C ASP A 93 3.27 -16.83 -11.93
N PRO A 94 3.43 -17.66 -12.99
CA PRO A 94 2.46 -17.71 -14.09
C PRO A 94 1.08 -18.24 -13.67
N LYS A 95 0.96 -18.85 -12.49
CA LYS A 95 -0.32 -19.33 -11.92
C LYS A 95 -0.97 -18.30 -11.00
N SER A 96 -0.30 -17.17 -10.74
CA SER A 96 -0.84 -16.10 -9.91
C SER A 96 -1.88 -15.26 -10.66
N PRO A 97 -2.82 -14.63 -9.95
CA PRO A 97 -3.58 -13.52 -10.51
C PRO A 97 -2.63 -12.42 -11.04
N PRO A 98 -3.04 -11.63 -12.05
CA PRO A 98 -2.21 -10.56 -12.57
C PRO A 98 -1.80 -9.55 -11.48
N LEU A 99 -0.55 -9.06 -11.59
CA LEU A 99 -0.01 -8.04 -10.68
C LEU A 99 -0.49 -6.66 -11.12
N PRO A 100 -1.09 -5.83 -10.26
CA PRO A 100 -1.50 -4.49 -10.61
C PRO A 100 -0.30 -3.54 -10.70
N THR A 101 -0.51 -2.37 -11.31
CA THR A 101 0.49 -1.29 -11.32
C THR A 101 0.17 -0.26 -10.25
N PHE A 102 1.11 0.62 -9.91
CA PHE A 102 0.84 1.72 -8.95
C PHE A 102 -0.30 2.64 -9.42
N TRP A 103 -0.32 2.96 -10.70
CA TRP A 103 -1.28 3.93 -11.25
C TRP A 103 -2.64 3.30 -11.57
N ASP A 104 -2.64 2.05 -12.03
CA ASP A 104 -3.85 1.38 -12.52
C ASP A 104 -3.87 -0.09 -12.07
N ILE A 105 -4.88 -0.46 -11.28
CA ILE A 105 -5.07 -1.83 -10.81
C ILE A 105 -5.37 -2.80 -11.97
N GLY A 106 -5.94 -2.29 -13.06
CA GLY A 106 -6.33 -3.04 -14.23
C GLY A 106 -5.27 -3.22 -15.30
N ALA A 107 -4.10 -2.59 -15.17
CA ALA A 107 -3.12 -2.48 -16.25
C ALA A 107 -2.69 -3.84 -16.83
N ASN A 108 -2.53 -4.85 -15.98
CA ASN A 108 -2.09 -6.19 -16.39
C ASN A 108 -3.22 -7.24 -16.40
N LEU A 109 -4.47 -6.83 -16.13
CA LEU A 109 -5.62 -7.73 -16.28
C LEU A 109 -5.89 -7.96 -17.78
N PRO A 110 -6.05 -9.21 -18.25
CA PRO A 110 -6.43 -9.49 -19.63
C PRO A 110 -7.75 -8.80 -19.99
N GLY A 111 -7.69 -7.87 -20.96
CA GLY A 111 -8.85 -7.07 -21.37
C GLY A 111 -9.16 -5.87 -20.46
N GLY A 112 -8.32 -5.58 -19.47
CA GLY A 112 -8.50 -4.49 -18.51
C GLY A 112 -9.59 -4.77 -17.47
N LEU A 113 -10.00 -3.72 -16.74
CA LEU A 113 -11.08 -3.85 -15.76
C LEU A 113 -12.44 -4.06 -16.46
N PRO A 114 -13.28 -4.98 -15.96
CA PRO A 114 -14.60 -5.25 -16.53
C PRO A 114 -15.64 -4.19 -16.11
N LEU A 115 -15.36 -2.91 -16.34
CA LEU A 115 -16.16 -1.77 -15.87
C LEU A 115 -17.58 -1.78 -16.44
N THR A 116 -18.55 -1.38 -15.63
CA THR A 116 -19.87 -0.96 -16.13
C THR A 116 -19.76 0.40 -16.84
N ALA A 117 -20.80 0.80 -17.58
CA ALA A 117 -20.84 2.12 -18.22
C ALA A 117 -20.71 3.27 -17.20
N TRP A 118 -21.33 3.12 -16.03
CA TRP A 118 -21.23 4.09 -14.94
C TRP A 118 -19.79 4.23 -14.43
N ALA A 119 -19.13 3.11 -14.14
CA ALA A 119 -17.76 3.12 -13.62
C ALA A 119 -16.75 3.62 -14.65
N ALA A 120 -16.93 3.28 -15.93
CA ALA A 120 -16.08 3.75 -17.01
C ALA A 120 -16.17 5.27 -17.19
N GLU A 121 -17.37 5.84 -17.16
CA GLU A 121 -17.57 7.28 -17.24
C GLU A 121 -17.02 8.00 -16.01
N LEU A 122 -17.20 7.45 -14.81
CA LEU A 122 -16.62 8.01 -13.60
C LEU A 122 -15.08 8.00 -13.62
N LYS A 123 -14.45 6.87 -13.99
CA LYS A 123 -12.99 6.78 -14.13
C LYS A 123 -12.48 7.80 -15.13
N LYS A 124 -13.12 7.91 -16.30
CA LYS A 124 -12.79 8.90 -17.33
C LYS A 124 -12.87 10.33 -16.79
N ASN A 125 -13.91 10.68 -16.05
CA ASN A 125 -14.08 12.01 -15.48
C ASN A 125 -13.02 12.32 -14.40
N ARG A 126 -12.68 11.35 -13.55
CA ARG A 126 -11.58 11.46 -12.57
C ARG A 126 -10.23 11.70 -13.26
N MET A 127 -9.93 10.93 -14.31
CA MET A 127 -8.70 11.13 -15.09
C MET A 127 -8.70 12.46 -15.86
N GLY A 128 -9.85 12.91 -16.34
CA GLY A 128 -10.02 14.19 -17.03
C GLY A 128 -9.68 15.41 -16.17
N THR A 129 -9.78 15.28 -14.84
CA THR A 129 -9.35 16.29 -13.86
C THR A 129 -7.99 15.96 -13.23
N SER A 130 -7.18 15.13 -13.90
CA SER A 130 -5.86 14.67 -13.43
C SER A 130 -5.91 14.02 -12.05
N SER A 131 -6.99 13.30 -11.73
CA SER A 131 -7.19 12.63 -10.45
C SER A 131 -7.03 13.55 -9.23
N LYS A 132 -7.33 14.85 -9.37
CA LYS A 132 -7.16 15.84 -8.28
C LYS A 132 -7.93 15.49 -7.00
N ASP A 133 -9.01 14.72 -7.15
CA ASP A 133 -9.89 14.30 -6.06
C ASP A 133 -9.50 12.91 -5.50
N ASN A 134 -8.36 12.34 -5.92
CA ASN A 134 -7.83 11.14 -5.28
C ASN A 134 -7.55 11.45 -3.79
N PRO A 135 -7.92 10.56 -2.85
CA PRO A 135 -7.73 10.79 -1.42
C PRO A 135 -6.26 11.03 -1.05
N ASP A 136 -5.31 10.41 -1.75
CA ASP A 136 -3.88 10.59 -1.49
C ASP A 136 -3.42 12.04 -1.69
N ALA A 137 -3.84 12.66 -2.79
CA ALA A 137 -3.51 14.05 -3.12
C ALA A 137 -4.12 15.07 -2.12
N ASN A 138 -5.06 14.61 -1.30
CA ASN A 138 -5.77 15.43 -0.32
C ASN A 138 -5.44 15.05 1.13
N CYS A 139 -4.44 14.17 1.33
CA CYS A 139 -4.05 13.66 2.64
C CYS A 139 -5.23 13.02 3.41
N LEU A 140 -6.11 12.33 2.68
CA LEU A 140 -7.29 11.63 3.21
C LEU A 140 -7.03 10.12 3.25
N PRO A 141 -7.81 9.36 4.05
CA PRO A 141 -7.76 7.90 4.04
C PRO A 141 -7.97 7.34 2.62
N MET A 142 -7.08 6.46 2.18
CA MET A 142 -7.19 5.82 0.86
C MET A 142 -8.04 4.55 0.90
N GLY A 143 -8.45 4.06 -0.27
CA GLY A 143 -9.04 2.73 -0.39
C GLY A 143 -8.03 1.63 -0.01
N ILE A 144 -8.54 0.51 0.51
CA ILE A 144 -7.71 -0.61 1.01
C ILE A 144 -6.74 -1.12 -0.06
N THR A 145 -7.23 -1.32 -1.29
CA THR A 145 -6.37 -1.80 -2.38
C THR A 145 -5.31 -0.77 -2.77
N GLN A 146 -5.68 0.51 -2.78
CA GLN A 146 -4.71 1.58 -3.04
C GLN A 146 -3.62 1.57 -1.96
N PHE A 147 -3.96 1.40 -0.68
CA PHE A 147 -2.98 1.23 0.39
C PHE A 147 -2.03 0.04 0.19
N HIS A 148 -2.55 -1.12 -0.24
CA HIS A 148 -1.69 -2.26 -0.54
C HIS A 148 -0.75 -1.98 -1.72
N MET A 149 -1.16 -1.14 -2.67
CA MET A 149 -0.33 -0.73 -3.81
C MET A 149 0.63 0.43 -3.51
N GLN A 150 0.44 1.16 -2.41
CA GLN A 150 1.30 2.27 -2.03
C GLN A 150 2.72 1.80 -1.61
N PRO A 151 3.77 2.55 -2.00
CA PRO A 151 5.17 2.24 -1.71
C PRO A 151 5.53 2.27 -0.22
N GLN A 152 4.88 3.12 0.57
CA GLN A 152 5.20 3.35 1.98
C GLN A 152 4.85 2.12 2.82
N PRO A 153 5.68 1.72 3.80
CA PRO A 153 5.43 0.57 4.66
C PRO A 153 4.07 0.56 5.35
N ARG A 154 3.69 -0.64 5.77
CA ARG A 154 2.55 -0.88 6.64
C ARG A 154 2.96 -1.86 7.74
N LYS A 155 2.58 -1.56 8.97
CA LYS A 155 2.80 -2.46 10.11
C LYS A 155 1.59 -3.35 10.29
N ILE A 156 1.79 -4.65 10.29
CA ILE A 156 0.78 -5.64 10.67
C ILE A 156 1.07 -6.09 12.09
N ILE A 157 0.04 -6.07 12.94
CA ILE A 157 0.08 -6.61 14.30
C ILE A 157 -0.99 -7.68 14.39
N GLN A 158 -0.58 -8.92 14.62
CA GLN A 158 -1.48 -10.06 14.73
C GLN A 158 -1.66 -10.48 16.18
N THR A 159 -2.92 -10.60 16.60
CA THR A 159 -3.32 -11.28 17.83
C THR A 159 -4.31 -12.40 17.46
N PRO A 160 -4.64 -13.32 18.39
CA PRO A 160 -5.61 -14.38 18.08
C PRO A 160 -6.99 -13.86 17.65
N ALA A 161 -7.44 -12.72 18.19
CA ALA A 161 -8.80 -12.20 17.98
C ALA A 161 -8.88 -10.99 17.03
N LEU A 162 -7.73 -10.37 16.71
CA LEU A 162 -7.67 -9.15 15.92
C LEU A 162 -6.33 -9.03 15.20
N ILE A 163 -6.38 -8.66 13.92
CA ILE A 163 -5.24 -8.13 13.18
C ILE A 163 -5.46 -6.63 12.99
N ALA A 164 -4.44 -5.84 13.31
CA ALA A 164 -4.40 -4.41 13.02
C ALA A 164 -3.38 -4.14 11.92
N ILE A 165 -3.74 -3.29 10.96
CA ILE A 165 -2.84 -2.80 9.92
C ILE A 165 -2.73 -1.28 10.04
N LEU A 166 -1.53 -0.80 10.38
CA LEU A 166 -1.18 0.60 10.35
C LEU A 166 -0.51 0.90 9.01
N TYR A 167 -1.02 1.85 8.25
CA TYR A 167 -0.42 2.33 7.01
C TYR A 167 0.38 3.60 7.29
N GLU A 168 1.65 3.64 6.89
CA GLU A 168 2.46 4.86 7.03
C GLU A 168 1.86 5.99 6.18
N ALA A 169 1.52 5.72 4.92
CA ALA A 169 0.87 6.69 4.05
C ALA A 169 -0.45 7.20 4.65
N ASN A 170 -0.60 8.51 4.82
CA ASN A 170 -1.80 9.16 5.37
C ASN A 170 -2.29 8.59 6.72
N TYR A 171 -1.41 7.92 7.47
CA TYR A 171 -1.59 7.36 8.82
C TYR A 171 -2.95 6.68 9.06
N GLY A 172 -3.23 5.62 8.30
CA GLY A 172 -4.47 4.86 8.39
C GLY A 172 -4.39 3.65 9.33
N LEU A 173 -5.45 3.37 10.11
CA LEU A 173 -5.56 2.17 10.94
C LEU A 173 -6.76 1.32 10.51
N ARG A 174 -6.51 0.09 10.05
CA ARG A 174 -7.54 -0.90 9.70
C ARG A 174 -7.56 -2.03 10.72
N TYR A 175 -8.76 -2.49 11.07
CA TYR A 175 -9.00 -3.66 11.90
C TYR A 175 -9.56 -4.81 11.07
N ILE A 176 -9.03 -6.01 11.29
CA ILE A 176 -9.54 -7.27 10.73
C ILE A 176 -9.85 -8.18 11.92
N TYR A 177 -11.13 -8.39 12.20
CA TYR A 177 -11.56 -9.23 13.32
C TYR A 177 -11.42 -10.70 12.98
N THR A 178 -10.68 -11.46 13.80
CA THR A 178 -10.41 -12.89 13.60
C THR A 178 -10.99 -13.77 14.70
N ASP A 179 -11.86 -13.21 15.54
CA ASP A 179 -12.52 -13.87 16.68
C ASP A 179 -13.76 -14.70 16.29
N GLY A 180 -13.97 -14.96 15.00
CA GLY A 180 -15.06 -15.79 14.49
C GLY A 180 -16.38 -15.06 14.26
N ARG A 181 -16.43 -13.74 14.45
CA ARG A 181 -17.62 -12.95 14.11
C ARG A 181 -17.87 -12.91 12.60
N SER A 182 -19.14 -12.79 12.20
CA SER A 182 -19.54 -12.62 10.80
C SER A 182 -19.46 -11.16 10.35
N LEU A 183 -19.42 -10.94 9.04
CA LEU A 183 -19.67 -9.61 8.47
C LEU A 183 -21.08 -9.13 8.85
N PRO A 184 -21.24 -7.83 9.18
CA PRO A 184 -22.55 -7.26 9.41
C PRO A 184 -23.30 -7.05 8.08
N PRO A 185 -24.63 -6.80 8.09
CA PRO A 185 -25.39 -6.51 6.88
C PRO A 185 -24.83 -5.33 6.08
N GLN A 186 -24.98 -5.35 4.75
CA GLN A 186 -24.51 -4.25 3.90
C GLN A 186 -25.20 -2.93 4.30
N GLY A 187 -24.41 -1.89 4.57
CA GLY A 187 -24.91 -0.57 4.95
C GLY A 187 -25.19 -0.37 6.45
N GLU A 188 -25.10 -1.44 7.26
CA GLU A 188 -25.26 -1.40 8.72
C GLU A 188 -24.09 -2.11 9.40
N PRO A 189 -23.30 -1.46 10.28
CA PRO A 189 -23.33 -0.03 10.63
C PRO A 189 -22.99 0.87 9.43
N THR A 190 -23.21 2.17 9.61
CA THR A 190 -22.90 3.20 8.61
C THR A 190 -21.50 3.00 8.02
N PRO A 191 -21.35 3.00 6.68
CA PRO A 191 -20.06 2.83 6.04
C PRO A 191 -18.98 3.84 6.47
N TRP A 192 -17.75 3.37 6.59
CA TRP A 192 -16.56 4.21 6.85
C TRP A 192 -15.44 3.90 5.85
N TRP A 193 -14.35 4.65 5.92
CA TRP A 193 -13.26 4.61 4.94
C TRP A 193 -12.72 3.20 4.67
N TYR A 194 -12.50 2.42 5.72
CA TYR A 194 -11.92 1.06 5.64
C TYR A 194 -12.94 -0.07 5.77
N GLY A 195 -14.21 0.27 5.96
CA GLY A 195 -15.28 -0.70 6.18
C GLY A 195 -15.05 -1.71 7.31
N TYR A 196 -15.91 -2.72 7.35
CA TYR A 196 -15.87 -3.78 8.35
C TYR A 196 -15.18 -5.01 7.76
N SER A 197 -14.09 -5.46 8.38
CA SER A 197 -13.36 -6.66 7.92
C SER A 197 -13.49 -7.81 8.92
N ALA A 198 -13.93 -8.97 8.43
CA ALA A 198 -13.96 -10.23 9.18
C ALA A 198 -13.05 -11.26 8.51
N GLY A 199 -12.15 -11.85 9.30
CA GLY A 199 -11.14 -12.80 8.85
C GLY A 199 -11.38 -14.20 9.39
N ARG A 200 -11.07 -15.21 8.56
CA ARG A 200 -11.01 -16.62 8.95
C ARG A 200 -9.77 -17.28 8.35
N TRP A 201 -9.29 -18.33 9.00
CA TRP A 201 -8.18 -19.13 8.48
C TRP A 201 -8.68 -20.33 7.68
N GLU A 202 -8.19 -20.47 6.45
CA GLU A 202 -8.33 -21.64 5.58
C GLU A 202 -6.94 -22.28 5.42
N GLY A 203 -6.61 -23.24 6.27
CA GLY A 203 -5.24 -23.72 6.43
C GLY A 203 -4.31 -22.57 6.84
N ASP A 204 -3.29 -22.33 6.01
CA ASP A 204 -2.28 -21.26 6.18
C ASP A 204 -2.66 -19.95 5.47
N THR A 205 -3.87 -19.85 4.93
CA THR A 205 -4.36 -18.63 4.29
C THR A 205 -5.35 -17.91 5.18
N LEU A 206 -5.09 -16.65 5.50
CA LEU A 206 -6.11 -15.78 6.10
C LEU A 206 -7.00 -15.24 4.99
N VAL A 207 -8.29 -15.57 5.04
CA VAL A 207 -9.32 -15.06 4.14
C VAL A 207 -10.08 -13.97 4.86
N VAL A 208 -10.03 -12.77 4.30
CA VAL A 208 -10.66 -11.57 4.87
C VAL A 208 -11.74 -11.12 3.91
N GLU A 209 -12.96 -11.02 4.40
CA GLU A 209 -14.05 -10.37 3.68
C GLU A 209 -14.29 -9.00 4.29
N THR A 210 -14.51 -8.00 3.44
CA THR A 210 -14.75 -6.61 3.87
C THR A 210 -15.94 -6.02 3.15
N ASN A 211 -16.84 -5.38 3.90
CA ASN A 211 -17.97 -4.63 3.39
C ASN A 211 -18.12 -3.26 4.07
N ASN A 212 -19.23 -2.56 3.83
CA ASN A 212 -19.55 -1.26 4.42
C ASN A 212 -18.44 -0.22 4.25
N LEU A 213 -17.84 -0.19 3.06
CA LEU A 213 -16.87 0.84 2.67
C LEU A 213 -17.62 2.08 2.14
N ARG A 214 -17.03 3.26 2.33
CA ARG A 214 -17.47 4.47 1.62
C ARG A 214 -17.18 4.32 0.12
N GLY A 215 -18.23 4.07 -0.65
CA GLY A 215 -18.19 3.99 -2.11
C GLY A 215 -18.16 5.35 -2.78
N ALA A 216 -17.93 5.38 -4.09
CA ALA A 216 -17.80 6.60 -4.89
C ALA A 216 -19.05 7.51 -4.87
N GLU A 217 -20.20 7.00 -4.43
CA GLU A 217 -21.42 7.77 -4.19
C GLU A 217 -21.36 8.62 -2.93
N SER A 218 -20.44 8.32 -2.01
CA SER A 218 -20.33 9.00 -0.71
C SER A 218 -19.68 10.38 -0.81
N GLY A 219 -18.91 10.63 -1.87
CA GLY A 219 -18.17 11.86 -2.07
C GLY A 219 -17.07 11.74 -3.12
N PRO A 220 -16.48 12.87 -3.56
CA PRO A 220 -15.46 12.88 -4.61
C PRO A 220 -14.17 12.13 -4.22
N TYR A 221 -13.87 12.07 -2.92
CA TYR A 221 -12.67 11.44 -2.36
C TYR A 221 -12.86 9.94 -2.02
N ASP A 222 -14.07 9.40 -2.22
CA ASP A 222 -14.44 8.04 -1.81
C ASP A 222 -14.43 7.06 -2.99
N GLY A 223 -14.33 5.76 -2.72
CA GLY A 223 -14.47 4.75 -3.77
C GLY A 223 -13.33 4.74 -4.78
N TRP A 224 -12.06 4.79 -4.34
CA TRP A 224 -10.88 4.75 -5.23
C TRP A 224 -10.07 3.46 -5.02
N LEU A 225 -9.88 2.67 -6.08
CA LEU A 225 -9.01 1.48 -6.04
C LEU A 225 -7.54 1.80 -6.34
N ASP A 226 -7.29 2.84 -7.14
CA ASP A 226 -5.96 3.19 -7.66
C ASP A 226 -5.84 4.70 -7.92
N VAL A 227 -4.66 5.13 -8.37
CA VAL A 227 -4.37 6.55 -8.64
C VAL A 227 -5.16 7.07 -9.86
N ASN A 228 -5.35 6.24 -10.87
CA ASN A 228 -6.13 6.58 -12.07
C ASN A 228 -7.65 6.58 -11.86
N GLY A 229 -8.12 6.31 -10.64
CA GLY A 229 -9.50 6.51 -10.24
C GLY A 229 -10.48 5.43 -10.65
N SER A 230 -10.00 4.19 -10.85
CA SER A 230 -10.87 3.02 -10.94
C SER A 230 -11.80 2.98 -9.71
N PRO A 231 -13.14 3.06 -9.88
CA PRO A 231 -14.05 3.28 -8.76
C PRO A 231 -14.55 1.98 -8.14
N TYR A 232 -14.85 2.02 -6.84
CA TYR A 232 -15.74 1.04 -6.20
C TYR A 232 -16.95 1.75 -5.58
N SER A 233 -18.07 1.05 -5.50
CA SER A 233 -19.37 1.54 -5.02
C SER A 233 -19.59 1.20 -3.56
N ASN A 234 -20.69 1.70 -2.99
CA ASN A 234 -21.12 1.34 -1.63
C ASN A 234 -21.68 -0.11 -1.54
N GLU A 235 -21.84 -0.80 -2.67
CA GLU A 235 -22.21 -2.22 -2.74
C GLU A 235 -20.98 -3.14 -2.79
N ALA A 236 -19.77 -2.57 -2.84
CA ALA A 236 -18.55 -3.33 -2.97
C ALA A 236 -18.28 -4.26 -1.78
N ARG A 237 -17.83 -5.47 -2.12
CA ARG A 237 -17.25 -6.45 -1.22
C ARG A 237 -15.84 -6.78 -1.68
N PHE A 238 -14.91 -6.73 -0.74
CA PHE A 238 -13.52 -7.09 -0.97
C PHE A 238 -13.25 -8.43 -0.32
N ILE A 239 -12.64 -9.35 -1.06
CA ILE A 239 -12.18 -10.63 -0.54
C ILE A 239 -10.68 -10.69 -0.72
N GLU A 240 -9.94 -10.65 0.39
CA GLU A 240 -8.50 -10.70 0.41
C GLU A 240 -8.02 -12.05 0.94
N ARG A 241 -7.04 -12.65 0.26
CA ARG A 241 -6.39 -13.89 0.71
C ARG A 241 -4.92 -13.59 1.00
N PHE A 242 -4.58 -13.51 2.27
CA PHE A 242 -3.21 -13.28 2.76
C PHE A 242 -2.47 -14.61 2.91
N ARG A 243 -1.30 -14.73 2.30
CA ARG A 243 -0.40 -15.88 2.40
C ARG A 243 1.03 -15.43 2.64
N ARG A 244 1.70 -16.00 3.64
CA ARG A 244 3.13 -15.80 3.87
C ARG A 244 3.89 -17.08 3.47
N PRO A 245 4.30 -17.27 2.20
CA PRO A 245 4.94 -18.50 1.76
C PRO A 245 6.37 -18.70 2.28
N ILE A 246 7.06 -17.61 2.58
CA ILE A 246 8.42 -17.58 3.16
C ILE A 246 8.51 -16.39 4.12
N PHE A 247 9.56 -16.36 4.95
CA PHE A 247 9.77 -15.32 5.95
C PHE A 247 9.61 -13.89 5.38
N GLY A 248 10.24 -13.61 4.25
CA GLY A 248 10.30 -12.26 3.67
C GLY A 248 9.22 -11.90 2.65
N LYS A 249 8.23 -12.77 2.39
CA LYS A 249 7.20 -12.55 1.34
C LYS A 249 5.80 -12.71 1.91
N LEU A 250 4.95 -11.72 1.64
CA LEU A 250 3.51 -11.79 1.86
C LEU A 250 2.81 -11.59 0.52
N GLU A 251 1.89 -12.47 0.18
CA GLU A 251 1.03 -12.39 -1.00
C GLU A 251 -0.37 -12.01 -0.55
N ILE A 252 -0.97 -11.04 -1.23
CA ILE A 252 -2.35 -10.60 -1.00
C ILE A 252 -3.09 -10.70 -2.32
N ASP A 253 -3.93 -11.72 -2.47
CA ASP A 253 -4.85 -11.79 -3.60
C ASP A 253 -6.11 -11.02 -3.25
N VAL A 254 -6.39 -9.93 -3.96
CA VAL A 254 -7.54 -9.05 -3.74
C VAL A 254 -8.56 -9.30 -4.83
N THR A 255 -9.73 -9.82 -4.44
CA THR A 255 -10.91 -9.92 -5.30
C THR A 255 -11.86 -8.78 -4.99
N VAL A 256 -12.28 -8.05 -6.02
CA VAL A 256 -13.31 -7.01 -5.91
C VAL A 256 -14.59 -7.54 -6.52
N ASP A 257 -15.63 -7.67 -5.70
CA ASP A 257 -16.99 -8.01 -6.11
C ASP A 257 -17.90 -6.80 -5.87
N ASP A 258 -18.28 -6.14 -6.96
CA ASP A 258 -19.08 -4.93 -6.93
C ASP A 258 -19.88 -4.84 -8.24
N PRO A 259 -21.13 -5.33 -8.25
CA PRO A 259 -21.94 -5.45 -9.45
C PRO A 259 -22.35 -4.10 -10.06
N LYS A 260 -22.25 -3.01 -9.28
CA LYS A 260 -22.52 -1.66 -9.76
C LYS A 260 -21.35 -1.09 -10.55
N SER A 261 -20.13 -1.33 -10.06
CA SER A 261 -18.91 -0.83 -10.71
C SER A 261 -18.39 -1.77 -11.81
N TYR A 262 -18.60 -3.08 -11.67
CA TYR A 262 -18.01 -4.09 -12.53
C TYR A 262 -19.05 -5.12 -13.01
N THR A 263 -18.94 -5.53 -14.27
CA THR A 263 -19.81 -6.53 -14.90
C THR A 263 -19.56 -7.96 -14.40
N LYS A 264 -18.41 -8.18 -13.75
CA LYS A 264 -18.05 -9.43 -13.06
C LYS A 264 -16.94 -9.14 -12.03
N PRO A 265 -16.79 -9.96 -10.99
CA PRO A 265 -15.65 -9.87 -10.09
C PRO A 265 -14.32 -10.05 -10.83
N PHE A 266 -13.27 -9.43 -10.31
CA PHE A 266 -11.90 -9.61 -10.79
C PHE A 266 -10.94 -9.75 -9.62
N THR A 267 -9.78 -10.37 -9.86
CA THR A 267 -8.77 -10.63 -8.83
C THR A 267 -7.39 -10.18 -9.31
N VAL A 268 -6.63 -9.54 -8.44
CA VAL A 268 -5.22 -9.18 -8.64
C VAL A 268 -4.37 -9.67 -7.48
N ARG A 269 -3.06 -9.86 -7.69
CA ARG A 269 -2.11 -10.20 -6.61
C ARG A 269 -1.21 -9.02 -6.29
N ILE A 270 -1.06 -8.71 -5.01
CA ILE A 270 -0.11 -7.70 -4.51
C ILE A 270 0.88 -8.42 -3.60
N ASN A 271 2.15 -8.47 -4.02
CA ASN A 271 3.24 -8.98 -3.20
C ASN A 271 3.83 -7.87 -2.34
N GLN A 272 4.07 -8.22 -1.09
CA GLN A 272 4.75 -7.40 -0.10
C GLN A 272 6.04 -8.09 0.33
N ARG A 273 7.05 -7.30 0.64
CA ARG A 273 8.34 -7.70 1.17
C ARG A 273 8.51 -7.15 2.58
N LEU A 274 8.91 -8.02 3.50
CA LEU A 274 9.19 -7.64 4.88
C LEU A 274 10.36 -6.63 4.91
N GLN A 275 10.23 -5.56 5.70
CA GLN A 275 11.28 -4.63 6.07
C GLN A 275 11.79 -5.06 7.45
N ALA A 276 12.55 -6.15 7.49
CA ALA A 276 13.09 -6.65 8.74
C ALA A 276 14.07 -5.64 9.33
N ASP A 277 14.06 -5.56 10.65
CA ASP A 277 14.89 -4.66 11.46
C ASP A 277 14.61 -3.15 11.31
N GLU A 278 13.43 -2.78 10.82
CA GLU A 278 13.01 -1.39 10.56
C GLU A 278 11.67 -1.12 11.22
N GLU A 279 11.46 0.11 11.71
CA GLU A 279 10.18 0.53 12.29
C GLU A 279 9.62 1.72 11.50
N PRO A 280 8.39 1.64 10.96
CA PRO A 280 7.76 2.75 10.26
C PRO A 280 7.53 3.93 11.20
N MET A 281 7.48 5.13 10.62
CA MET A 281 7.19 6.37 11.35
C MET A 281 5.89 6.99 10.85
N GLU A 282 5.43 8.05 11.51
CA GLU A 282 4.33 8.86 10.98
C GLU A 282 4.74 9.53 9.66
N PHE A 283 3.97 9.29 8.59
CA PHE A 283 4.02 10.12 7.39
C PHE A 283 2.77 10.99 7.31
N ILE A 284 2.95 12.28 7.57
CA ILE A 284 1.88 13.27 7.48
C ILE A 284 2.01 13.99 6.15
N CYS A 285 1.10 13.72 5.23
CA CYS A 285 1.12 14.27 3.87
C CYS A 285 1.12 15.81 3.82
N ASN A 286 0.62 16.52 4.84
CA ASN A 286 0.69 17.98 4.91
C ASN A 286 1.98 18.53 5.55
N GLU A 287 2.79 17.69 6.18
CA GLU A 287 4.01 18.11 6.87
C GLU A 287 5.11 18.50 5.87
N ASN A 288 5.77 19.63 6.11
CA ASN A 288 6.81 20.18 5.22
C ASN A 288 6.40 20.35 3.73
N GLN A 289 5.10 20.50 3.44
CA GLN A 289 4.61 20.75 2.07
C GLN A 289 5.07 22.11 1.54
N GLN A 290 6.19 22.12 0.81
CA GLN A 290 6.74 23.32 0.17
C GLN A 290 6.02 23.69 -1.13
N PHE A 291 5.32 22.72 -1.75
CA PHE A 291 4.65 22.92 -3.03
C PHE A 291 3.50 23.92 -2.92
N ARG A 292 2.60 23.75 -1.94
CA ARG A 292 1.48 24.68 -1.68
C ARG A 292 1.93 26.08 -1.26
N ARG A 293 3.15 26.23 -0.72
CA ARG A 293 3.70 27.56 -0.38
C ARG A 293 4.14 28.36 -1.62
N ARG A 294 4.34 27.70 -2.76
CA ARG A 294 4.82 28.31 -4.00
C ARG A 294 3.76 28.47 -5.08
N ILE A 295 2.61 27.83 -4.92
CA ILE A 295 1.47 27.99 -5.83
C ILE A 295 0.39 28.79 -5.11
N LYS A 296 0.15 30.01 -5.59
CA LYS A 296 -1.09 30.73 -5.27
C LYS A 296 -2.21 30.05 -6.03
N VAL A 297 -3.17 29.50 -5.31
CA VAL A 297 -4.45 29.12 -5.88
C VAL A 297 -5.31 30.37 -5.78
N ASP A 298 -5.61 30.97 -6.92
CA ASP A 298 -6.56 32.08 -7.03
C ASP A 298 -8.00 31.59 -6.81
#